data_AF-A0A0Q9L8Y4-F1
#
_entry.id   AF-A0A0Q9L8Y4-F1
#
_cell.length_a   1.000
_cell.length_b   1.000
_cell.length_c   1.000
_cell.angle_alpha   90.00
_cell.angle_beta   90.00
_cell.angle_gamma   90.00
#
_symmetry.space_group_name_H-M   'P 1'
#
loop_
_entity.id
_entity.type
_entity.pdbx_description
1 polymer ?
#
loop_
_entity_poly.entity_id
_entity_poly.type
_entity_poly.pdbx_seq_one_letter_code
_entity_poly.pdbx_strand_id
1 'polypeptide(L)'
;MQKQKNIAGIRGWLLFYVSYSIVGVSINPYYIFKMIEDVLEWDVKSVYAVGSYILLEVLFIISLFNLLKKNKNGPLITIITEFIAILFKIIDFFFSDRTLYDVLDSALIIIVGMIWILYFKYSKRVNTTF
;
A
#
# COMPACT_ATOMS: atom_id res chain seq x y z
N MET A 1 -18.68 25.87 -23.84
CA MET A 1 -17.75 24.73 -23.77
C MET A 1 -17.57 24.30 -22.32
N GLN A 2 -18.22 23.21 -21.93
CA GLN A 2 -18.11 22.65 -20.58
C GLN A 2 -16.68 22.16 -20.33
N LYS A 3 -16.05 22.69 -19.27
CA LYS A 3 -14.78 22.20 -18.73
C LYS A 3 -14.99 20.80 -18.12
N GLN A 4 -14.89 19.75 -18.92
CA GLN A 4 -14.51 18.43 -18.40
C GLN A 4 -13.02 18.48 -18.03
N LYS A 5 -12.67 18.93 -16.82
CA LYS A 5 -11.27 19.06 -16.41
C LYS A 5 -10.77 18.13 -15.32
N ASN A 6 -11.59 17.28 -14.69
CA ASN A 6 -11.17 16.72 -13.41
C ASN A 6 -10.76 15.23 -13.35
N ILE A 7 -10.85 14.42 -14.42
CA ILE A 7 -10.34 13.01 -14.38
C ILE A 7 -9.55 12.62 -15.64
N ALA A 8 -9.27 13.55 -16.54
CA ALA A 8 -8.45 13.26 -17.72
C ALA A 8 -6.97 13.11 -17.31
N GLY A 9 -6.51 11.87 -17.10
CA GLY A 9 -5.07 11.56 -16.93
C GLY A 9 -4.79 10.19 -16.30
N ILE A 10 -5.55 9.81 -15.26
CA ILE A 10 -5.38 8.51 -14.60
C ILE A 10 -6.11 7.42 -15.40
N ARG A 11 -5.36 6.57 -16.11
CA ARG A 11 -5.90 5.55 -17.02
C ARG A 11 -5.04 4.28 -17.05
N GLY A 12 -5.67 3.14 -17.35
CA GLY A 12 -5.00 1.84 -17.45
C GLY A 12 -4.44 1.39 -16.10
N TRP A 13 -3.21 0.88 -16.07
CA TRP A 13 -2.55 0.36 -14.86
C TRP A 13 -2.51 1.33 -13.67
N LEU A 14 -2.42 2.65 -13.91
CA LEU A 14 -2.48 3.66 -12.84
C LEU A 14 -3.88 3.76 -12.22
N LEU A 15 -4.94 3.61 -13.02
CA LEU A 15 -6.31 3.56 -12.51
C LEU A 15 -6.57 2.27 -11.73
N PHE A 16 -6.00 1.16 -12.20
CA PHE A 16 -6.06 -0.11 -11.49
C PHE A 16 -5.39 0.00 -10.13
N TYR A 17 -4.18 0.56 -10.05
CA TYR A 17 -3.50 0.84 -8.78
C TYR A 17 -4.37 1.66 -7.83
N VAL A 18 -4.84 2.83 -8.29
CA VAL A 18 -5.67 3.74 -7.48
C VAL A 18 -6.92 3.03 -6.95
N SER A 19 -7.59 2.24 -7.79
CA SER A 19 -8.79 1.51 -7.40
C SER A 19 -8.48 0.41 -6.38
N TYR A 20 -7.40 -0.36 -6.62
CA TYR A 20 -6.90 -1.38 -5.71
C TYR A 20 -6.55 -0.79 -4.34
N SER A 21 -5.82 0.33 -4.30
CA SER A 21 -5.45 1.02 -3.06
C SER A 21 -6.67 1.58 -2.32
N ILE A 22 -7.68 2.11 -3.02
CA ILE A 22 -8.93 2.56 -2.38
C ILE A 22 -9.63 1.40 -1.67
N VAL A 23 -9.72 0.24 -2.34
CA VAL A 23 -10.33 -0.96 -1.74
C VAL A 23 -9.52 -1.42 -0.53
N GLY A 24 -8.20 -1.49 -0.65
CA GLY A 24 -7.31 -1.86 0.46
C GLY A 24 -7.49 -0.96 1.69
N VAL A 25 -7.42 0.36 1.48
CA VAL A 25 -7.61 1.38 2.53
C VAL A 25 -9.01 1.32 3.16
N SER A 26 -10.03 0.91 2.40
CA SER A 26 -11.39 0.81 2.94
C SER A 26 -11.59 -0.42 3.82
N ILE A 27 -10.86 -1.51 3.56
CA ILE A 27 -11.02 -2.78 4.28
C ILE A 27 -10.05 -2.87 5.47
N ASN A 28 -8.84 -2.31 5.35
CA ASN A 28 -7.81 -2.37 6.40
C ASN A 28 -8.25 -1.89 7.80
N PRO A 29 -9.05 -0.81 7.96
CA PRO A 29 -9.52 -0.39 9.28
C PRO A 29 -10.25 -1.48 10.04
N TYR A 30 -11.06 -2.30 9.35
CA TYR A 30 -11.76 -3.43 9.98
C TYR A 30 -10.77 -4.46 10.56
N TYR A 31 -9.70 -4.78 9.81
CA TYR A 31 -8.66 -5.69 10.30
C TYR A 31 -7.87 -5.10 11.47
N ILE A 32 -7.58 -3.80 11.43
CA ILE A 32 -6.92 -3.10 12.55
C ILE A 32 -7.79 -3.16 13.81
N PHE A 33 -9.08 -2.86 13.71
CA PHE A 33 -10.00 -2.95 14.84
C PHE A 33 -10.09 -4.37 15.40
N LYS A 34 -10.20 -5.37 14.52
CA LYS A 34 -10.23 -6.77 14.92
C LYS A 34 -8.94 -7.19 15.64
N MET A 35 -7.77 -6.79 15.12
CA MET A 35 -6.49 -7.05 15.78
C MET A 35 -6.42 -6.39 17.16
N ILE A 36 -6.95 -5.19 17.32
CA ILE A 36 -6.99 -4.52 18.63
C ILE A 36 -7.93 -5.25 19.61
N GLU A 37 -9.09 -5.73 19.16
CA GLU A 37 -10.04 -6.47 19.99
C GLU A 37 -9.53 -7.86 20.41
N ASP A 38 -8.80 -8.54 19.52
CA ASP A 38 -8.26 -9.88 19.75
C ASP A 38 -7.00 -9.87 20.66
N VAL A 39 -6.42 -8.70 20.95
CA VAL A 39 -5.24 -8.56 21.82
C VAL A 39 -5.66 -8.54 23.29
N LEU A 40 -5.50 -9.67 23.96
CA LEU A 40 -5.72 -9.79 25.42
C LEU A 40 -4.63 -9.07 26.24
N GLU A 41 -3.39 -9.09 25.79
CA GLU A 41 -2.24 -8.43 26.44
C GLU A 41 -1.32 -7.79 25.39
N TRP A 42 -0.93 -6.53 25.63
CA TRP A 42 -0.04 -5.79 24.74
C TRP A 42 1.42 -6.19 24.96
N ASP A 43 1.86 -7.22 24.23
CA ASP A 43 3.26 -7.62 24.11
C ASP A 43 3.97 -6.93 22.93
N VAL A 44 5.29 -7.14 22.80
CA VAL A 44 6.07 -6.49 21.72
C VAL A 44 5.58 -6.90 20.33
N LYS A 45 5.11 -8.14 20.15
CA LYS A 45 4.65 -8.65 18.85
C LYS A 45 3.32 -8.02 18.44
N SER A 46 2.36 -7.93 19.36
CA SER A 46 1.04 -7.30 19.12
C SER A 46 1.18 -5.79 18.87
N VAL A 47 2.01 -5.09 19.67
CA VAL A 47 2.30 -3.66 19.45
C VAL A 47 2.94 -3.45 18.06
N TYR A 48 3.89 -4.29 17.68
CA TYR A 48 4.50 -4.24 16.36
C TYR A 48 3.48 -4.48 15.25
N ALA A 49 2.65 -5.51 15.35
CA ALA A 49 1.65 -5.86 14.34
C ALA A 49 0.63 -4.72 14.15
N VAL A 50 0.02 -4.23 15.24
CA VAL A 50 -0.96 -3.14 15.14
C VAL A 50 -0.28 -1.85 14.62
N GLY A 51 0.91 -1.54 15.14
CA GLY A 51 1.67 -0.35 14.73
C GLY A 51 2.09 -0.36 13.26
N SER A 52 2.55 -1.50 12.75
CA SER A 52 2.96 -1.64 11.35
C SER A 52 1.77 -1.50 10.40
N TYR A 53 0.63 -2.11 10.73
CA TYR A 53 -0.60 -1.98 9.95
C TYR A 53 -1.12 -0.53 9.92
N ILE A 54 -1.18 0.15 11.07
CA ILE A 54 -1.60 1.57 11.13
C ILE A 54 -0.65 2.45 10.31
N LEU A 55 0.66 2.24 10.44
CA LEU A 55 1.63 3.04 9.70
C LEU A 55 1.49 2.83 8.19
N LEU A 56 1.35 1.59 7.72
CA LEU A 56 1.15 1.30 6.31
C LEU A 56 -0.13 1.95 5.79
N GLU A 57 -1.21 1.86 6.55
CA GLU A 57 -2.49 2.46 6.20
C GLU A 57 -2.36 3.98 5.97
N VAL A 58 -1.70 4.67 6.89
CA VAL A 58 -1.43 6.11 6.77
C VAL A 58 -0.57 6.40 5.53
N LEU A 59 0.48 5.60 5.27
CA LEU A 59 1.33 5.78 4.09
C LEU A 59 0.57 5.56 2.78
N PHE A 60 -0.29 4.54 2.70
CA PHE A 60 -1.13 4.29 1.54
C PHE A 60 -2.12 5.42 1.29
N ILE A 61 -2.75 5.97 2.34
CA ILE A 61 -3.62 7.15 2.22
C ILE A 61 -2.84 8.35 1.69
N ILE A 62 -1.64 8.60 2.22
CA ILE A 62 -0.78 9.71 1.76
C ILE A 62 -0.38 9.52 0.30
N SER A 63 0.06 8.31 -0.09
CA SER A 63 0.38 7.98 -1.48
C SER A 63 -0.82 8.23 -2.39
N LEU A 64 -1.98 7.64 -2.06
CA LEU A 64 -3.22 7.75 -2.83
C LEU A 64 -3.65 9.21 -3.00
N PHE A 65 -3.60 10.00 -1.94
CA PHE A 65 -3.95 11.42 -1.99
C PHE A 65 -3.03 12.20 -2.92
N ASN A 66 -1.72 11.93 -2.88
CA ASN A 66 -0.76 12.55 -3.80
C ASN A 66 -0.99 12.11 -5.24
N LEU A 67 -1.36 10.84 -5.47
CA LEU A 67 -1.70 10.33 -6.80
C LEU A 67 -2.97 10.99 -7.35
N LEU A 68 -4.02 11.10 -6.54
CA LEU A 68 -5.30 11.74 -6.93
C LEU A 68 -5.13 13.24 -7.20
N LYS A 69 -4.28 13.93 -6.43
CA LYS A 69 -3.95 15.34 -6.66
C LYS A 69 -2.97 15.57 -7.81
N LYS A 70 -2.46 14.51 -8.45
CA LYS A 70 -1.42 14.60 -9.48
C LYS A 70 -0.18 15.38 -9.00
N ASN A 71 0.20 15.17 -7.74
CA ASN A 71 1.42 15.77 -7.21
C ASN A 71 2.64 15.11 -7.88
N LYS A 72 3.61 15.91 -8.31
CA LYS A 72 4.87 15.45 -8.91
C LYS A 72 5.62 14.42 -8.03
N ASN A 73 5.46 14.52 -6.72
CA ASN A 73 6.07 13.59 -5.76
C ASN A 73 5.26 12.29 -5.54
N GLY A 74 4.03 12.19 -6.08
CA GLY A 74 3.15 11.04 -5.90
C GLY A 74 3.80 9.70 -6.27
N PRO A 75 4.45 9.56 -7.45
CA PRO A 75 5.15 8.34 -7.81
C PRO A 75 6.25 7.95 -6.80
N LEU A 76 7.04 8.92 -6.35
CA LEU A 76 8.12 8.67 -5.38
C LEU A 76 7.58 8.23 -4.02
N ILE A 77 6.55 8.91 -3.51
CA ILE A 77 5.90 8.55 -2.25
C ILE A 77 5.30 7.14 -2.33
N THR A 78 4.72 6.79 -3.48
CA THR A 78 4.17 5.46 -3.72
C THR A 78 5.25 4.39 -3.71
N ILE A 79 6.39 4.63 -4.39
CA ILE A 79 7.54 3.71 -4.35
C ILE A 79 8.04 3.50 -2.92
N ILE A 80 8.16 4.58 -2.13
CA ILE A 80 8.59 4.50 -0.73
C ILE A 80 7.58 3.68 0.10
N THR A 81 6.29 3.92 -0.10
CA THR A 81 5.22 3.21 0.60
C THR A 81 5.25 1.71 0.31
N GLU A 82 5.32 1.32 -0.97
CA GLU A 82 5.43 -0.08 -1.39
C GLU A 82 6.72 -0.73 -0.84
N PHE A 83 7.84 0.01 -0.84
CA PHE A 83 9.10 -0.49 -0.30
C PHE A 83 9.03 -0.74 1.20
N ILE A 84 8.40 0.16 1.98
CA ILE A 84 8.17 -0.04 3.41
C ILE A 84 7.24 -1.24 3.67
N ALA A 85 6.19 -1.41 2.85
CA ALA A 85 5.29 -2.57 2.95
C ALA A 85 6.05 -3.89 2.74
N ILE A 86 6.95 -3.94 1.76
CA ILE A 86 7.85 -5.08 1.53
C ILE A 86 8.73 -5.33 2.75
N LEU A 87 9.34 -4.29 3.31
CA LEU A 87 10.20 -4.42 4.50
C LEU A 87 9.43 -4.99 5.69
N PHE A 88 8.21 -4.51 5.96
CA PHE A 88 7.38 -5.06 7.02
C PHE A 88 7.02 -6.52 6.78
N LYS A 89 6.68 -6.91 5.55
CA LYS A 89 6.41 -8.33 5.26
C LYS A 89 7.62 -9.23 5.41
N ILE A 90 8.82 -8.74 5.10
CA ILE A 90 10.06 -9.46 5.39
C ILE A 90 10.26 -9.62 6.90
N ILE A 91 9.98 -8.58 7.69
CA ILE A 91 10.08 -8.64 9.16
C ILE A 91 9.03 -9.60 9.73
N ASP A 92 7.77 -9.51 9.29
CA ASP A 92 6.67 -10.40 9.66
C ASP A 92 7.05 -11.87 9.43
N PHE A 93 7.71 -12.17 8.31
CA PHE A 93 8.19 -13.52 8.00
C PHE A 93 9.20 -14.07 9.03
N PHE A 94 10.00 -13.21 9.68
CA PHE A 94 10.89 -13.64 10.75
C PHE A 94 10.16 -13.88 12.08
N PHE A 95 9.00 -13.25 12.28
CA PHE A 95 8.18 -13.40 13.49
C PHE A 95 7.07 -14.45 13.39
N SER A 96 6.73 -14.91 12.18
CA SER A 96 5.66 -15.89 11.97
C SER A 96 6.09 -17.33 12.26
N ASP A 97 5.09 -18.19 12.46
CA ASP A 97 5.25 -19.64 12.59
C ASP A 97 5.60 -20.33 11.26
N ARG A 98 5.77 -19.54 10.19
CA ARG A 98 6.18 -19.95 8.84
C ARG A 98 5.28 -21.02 8.23
N THR A 99 3.97 -20.91 8.48
CA THR A 99 3.01 -21.78 7.80
C THR A 99 3.06 -21.50 6.29
N LEU A 100 2.67 -22.48 5.47
CA LEU A 100 2.63 -22.32 4.01
C LEU A 100 1.83 -21.07 3.60
N TYR A 101 0.74 -20.78 4.33
CA TYR A 101 -0.07 -19.59 4.11
C TYR A 101 0.71 -18.29 4.37
N ASP A 102 1.46 -18.20 5.46
CA ASP A 102 2.26 -17.01 5.78
C ASP A 102 3.36 -16.76 4.73
N VAL A 103 3.97 -17.83 4.23
CA VAL A 103 4.99 -17.74 3.18
C VAL A 103 4.37 -17.25 1.87
N LEU A 104 3.21 -17.80 1.48
CA LEU A 104 2.52 -17.40 0.26
C LEU A 104 2.00 -15.96 0.33
N ASP A 105 1.43 -15.54 1.46
CA ASP A 105 0.98 -14.16 1.68
C ASP A 105 2.16 -13.18 1.55
N SER A 106 3.25 -13.46 2.27
CA SER A 106 4.46 -12.64 2.23
C SER A 106 5.03 -12.56 0.81
N ALA A 107 5.14 -13.70 0.11
CA ALA A 107 5.65 -13.75 -1.26
C ALA A 107 4.77 -12.96 -2.23
N LEU A 108 3.44 -13.08 -2.12
CA LEU A 108 2.50 -12.33 -2.97
C LEU A 108 2.66 -10.82 -2.79
N ILE A 109 2.73 -10.35 -1.54
CA ILE A 109 2.87 -8.91 -1.27
C ILE A 109 4.23 -8.40 -1.74
N ILE A 110 5.30 -9.18 -1.58
CA ILE A 110 6.62 -8.81 -2.09
C ILE A 110 6.59 -8.70 -3.63
N ILE A 111 6.04 -9.69 -4.32
CA ILE A 111 5.99 -9.69 -5.80
C ILE A 111 5.14 -8.54 -6.31
N VAL A 112 3.94 -8.34 -5.76
CA VAL A 112 3.02 -7.28 -6.17
C VAL A 112 3.63 -5.90 -5.87
N GLY A 113 4.22 -5.70 -4.69
CA GLY A 113 4.91 -4.46 -4.33
C GLY A 113 6.07 -4.14 -5.28
N MET A 114 6.88 -5.15 -5.66
CA MET A 114 7.94 -4.96 -6.65
C MET A 114 7.38 -4.56 -8.03
N ILE A 115 6.29 -5.17 -8.49
CA ILE A 115 5.64 -4.80 -9.75
C ILE A 115 5.23 -3.33 -9.71
N TRP A 116 4.65 -2.87 -8.60
CA TRP A 116 4.26 -1.47 -8.44
C TRP A 116 5.45 -0.53 -8.40
N ILE A 117 6.51 -0.86 -7.65
CA ILE A 117 7.74 -0.06 -7.63
C ILE A 117 8.31 0.09 -9.05
N LEU A 118 8.42 -1.01 -9.80
CA LEU A 118 8.92 -0.98 -11.18
C LEU A 118 8.00 -0.15 -12.09
N TYR A 119 6.68 -0.32 -11.95
CA TYR A 119 5.69 0.45 -12.71
C TYR A 119 5.84 1.96 -12.45
N PHE A 120 5.86 2.40 -11.20
CA PHE A 120 5.95 3.82 -10.86
C PHE A 120 7.32 4.43 -11.19
N LYS A 121 8.39 3.63 -11.16
CA LYS A 121 9.74 4.08 -11.49
C LYS A 121 9.98 4.25 -12.99
N TYR A 122 9.47 3.32 -13.81
CA TYR A 122 9.87 3.22 -15.22
C TYR A 122 8.75 3.53 -16.22
N SER A 123 7.48 3.62 -15.78
CA SER A 123 6.39 3.91 -16.68
C SER A 123 6.44 5.34 -17.22
N LYS A 124 6.67 5.47 -18.54
CA LYS A 124 6.57 6.74 -19.26
C LYS A 124 5.25 7.46 -18.97
N ARG A 125 4.16 6.69 -18.82
CA ARG A 125 2.83 7.25 -18.55
C ARG A 125 2.75 7.89 -17.17
N VAL A 126 3.31 7.25 -16.14
CA VAL A 126 3.37 7.81 -14.78
C VAL A 126 4.15 9.12 -14.82
N ASN A 127 5.35 9.11 -15.42
CA ASN A 127 6.19 10.31 -15.56
C ASN A 127 5.59 11.44 -16.40
N THR A 128 4.60 11.14 -17.24
CA THR A 128 3.88 12.16 -18.03
C THR A 128 2.66 12.71 -17.27
N THR A 129 2.13 11.96 -16.31
CA THR A 129 0.91 12.30 -15.58
C THR A 129 1.19 13.14 -14.31
N PHE A 130 2.37 12.99 -13.73
CA PHE A 130 2.84 13.59 -12.48
C PHE A 130 4.08 14.44 -12.73
#